data_AF-A0A7X0AJ49-F1
#
_entry.id   AF-A0A7X0AJ49-F1
#
_cell.length_a   1.000
_cell.length_b   1.000
_cell.length_c   1.000
_cell.angle_alpha   90.00
_cell.angle_beta   90.00
_cell.angle_gamma   90.00
#
_symmetry.space_group_name_H-M   'P 1'
#
loop_
_entity.id
_entity.type
_entity.pdbx_description
1 polymer ?
#
loop_
_entity_poly.entity_id
_entity_poly.type
_entity_poly.pdbx_seq_one_letter_code
_entity_poly.pdbx_strand_id
1 'polypeptide(L)'
;MDISPWTSLEEAKLAVSILTPLLVLILGIVINNSVKTADRSIGLRSEIYKQIGGDLNDIYGYLGFVGGWKNLSPTEVIDRKRAVDKAMYTYKPFFSKELFESYERFMSEAFKPYGGAGQDARIRSDISTGDGDRRKHTSKAWDTSWEDRFTKERNNDAQQQAYDQFLEQLARDLKL
;
A
#
# COMPACT_ATOMS: atom_id res chain seq x y z
N MET A 1 17.11 71.40 -17.79
CA MET A 1 17.17 70.00 -18.24
C MET A 1 17.74 69.23 -17.07
N ASP A 2 16.86 68.62 -16.28
CA ASP A 2 17.30 67.82 -15.13
C ASP A 2 17.91 66.53 -15.66
N ILE A 3 19.23 66.41 -15.47
CA ILE A 3 19.97 65.19 -15.75
C ILE A 3 19.62 64.26 -14.60
N SER A 4 18.88 63.18 -14.88
CA SER A 4 18.58 62.15 -13.88
C SER A 4 19.90 61.73 -13.21
N PRO A 5 20.02 61.82 -11.88
CA PRO A 5 21.23 61.40 -11.17
C PRO A 5 21.40 59.87 -11.17
N TRP A 6 20.41 59.14 -11.70
CA TRP A 6 20.40 57.69 -11.81
C TRP A 6 20.54 57.25 -13.26
N THR A 7 21.50 56.37 -13.50
CA THR A 7 21.62 55.64 -14.76
C THR A 7 20.72 54.40 -14.71
N SER A 8 20.13 54.00 -15.85
CA SER A 8 19.29 52.79 -15.96
C SER A 8 20.01 51.51 -15.48
N LEU A 9 21.35 51.53 -15.47
CA LEU A 9 22.20 50.46 -14.96
C LEU A 9 22.15 50.35 -13.43
N GLU A 10 22.09 51.46 -12.71
CA GLU A 10 22.04 51.49 -11.25
C GLU A 10 20.68 51.05 -10.73
N GLU A 11 19.60 51.46 -11.41
CA GLU A 11 18.24 50.96 -11.15
C GLU A 11 18.17 49.44 -11.33
N ALA A 12 18.77 48.91 -12.40
CA ALA A 12 18.82 47.47 -12.65
C ALA A 12 19.62 46.71 -11.58
N LYS A 13 20.78 47.24 -11.15
CA LYS A 13 21.61 46.63 -10.10
C LYS A 13 20.89 46.58 -8.75
N LEU A 14 20.17 47.65 -8.40
CA LEU A 14 19.38 47.72 -7.18
C LEU A 14 18.18 46.76 -7.25
N ALA A 15 17.51 46.68 -8.40
CA ALA A 15 16.43 45.72 -8.60
C ALA A 15 16.94 44.28 -8.42
N VAL A 16 18.07 43.91 -9.05
CA VAL A 16 18.67 42.58 -8.93
C VAL A 16 19.12 42.27 -7.50
N SER A 17 19.69 43.23 -6.78
CA SER A 17 20.14 43.03 -5.40
C SER A 17 19.00 42.79 -4.41
N ILE A 18 17.80 43.28 -4.71
CA ILE A 18 16.58 43.02 -3.93
C ILE A 18 15.88 41.74 -4.40
N LEU A 19 15.81 41.50 -5.71
CA LEU A 19 15.14 40.33 -6.30
C LEU A 19 15.81 39.02 -5.94
N THR A 20 17.15 38.99 -5.90
CA THR A 20 17.91 37.77 -5.61
C THR A 20 17.59 37.19 -4.21
N PRO A 21 17.71 37.95 -3.09
CA PRO A 21 17.37 37.43 -1.77
C PRO A 21 15.88 37.08 -1.64
N LEU A 22 14.97 37.81 -2.32
CA LEU A 22 13.55 37.48 -2.34
C LEU A 22 13.26 36.15 -3.04
N LEU A 23 13.89 35.90 -4.19
CA LEU A 23 13.76 34.62 -4.90
C LEU A 23 14.30 33.45 -4.06
N VAL A 24 15.45 33.63 -3.42
CA VAL A 24 16.02 32.62 -2.51
C VAL A 24 15.07 32.35 -1.34
N LEU A 25 14.46 33.40 -0.75
CA LEU A 25 13.48 33.25 0.32
C LEU A 25 12.24 32.48 -0.13
N ILE A 26 11.66 32.82 -1.29
CA ILE A 26 10.48 32.15 -1.84
C ILE A 26 10.79 30.67 -2.13
N LEU A 27 11.92 30.39 -2.79
CA LEU A 27 12.36 29.02 -3.05
C LEU A 27 12.56 28.24 -1.75
N GLY A 28 13.19 28.87 -0.74
CA GLY A 28 13.37 28.28 0.59
C GLY A 28 12.04 27.90 1.23
N ILE A 29 11.03 28.78 1.19
CA ILE A 29 9.70 28.52 1.74
C ILE A 29 8.99 27.39 0.98
N VAL A 30 9.01 27.41 -0.36
CA VAL A 30 8.36 26.38 -1.20
C VAL A 30 9.00 25.01 -0.96
N ILE A 31 10.33 24.93 -0.95
CA ILE A 31 11.06 23.68 -0.69
C ILE A 31 10.77 23.18 0.72
N ASN A 32 10.89 24.03 1.74
CA ASN A 32 10.67 23.65 3.14
C ASN A 32 9.24 23.12 3.37
N ASN A 33 8.22 23.76 2.78
CA ASN A 33 6.85 23.31 2.89
C ASN A 33 6.62 21.98 2.16
N SER A 34 7.22 21.80 0.98
CA SER A 34 7.12 20.56 0.21
C SER A 34 7.78 19.39 0.92
N VAL A 35 8.95 19.61 1.52
CA VAL A 35 9.67 18.61 2.32
C VAL A 35 8.84 18.21 3.55
N LYS A 36 8.35 19.18 4.34
CA LYS A 36 7.54 18.89 5.54
C LYS A 36 6.27 18.09 5.23
N THR A 37 5.57 18.42 4.14
CA THR A 37 4.37 17.68 3.73
C THR A 37 4.71 16.27 3.24
N ALA A 38 5.82 16.11 2.51
CA ALA A 38 6.29 14.81 2.06
C ALA A 38 6.67 13.92 3.25
N ASP A 39 7.43 14.45 4.22
CA ASP A 39 7.86 13.71 5.42
C ASP A 39 6.68 13.25 6.27
N ARG A 40 5.68 14.12 6.46
CA ARG A 40 4.45 13.75 7.18
C ARG A 40 3.68 12.63 6.47
N SER A 41 3.65 12.65 5.14
CA SER A 41 2.96 11.63 4.35
C SER A 41 3.66 10.28 4.45
N ILE A 42 5.00 10.25 4.40
CA ILE A 42 5.80 9.03 4.58
C ILE A 42 5.61 8.46 5.99
N GLY A 43 5.64 9.32 7.02
CA GLY A 43 5.42 8.90 8.40
C GLY A 43 4.05 8.21 8.58
N LEU A 44 2.98 8.81 8.06
CA LEU A 44 1.64 8.22 8.12
C LEU A 44 1.56 6.89 7.35
N ARG A 45 2.11 6.80 6.13
CA ARG A 45 2.14 5.55 5.37
C ARG A 45 2.87 4.44 6.12
N SER A 46 4.00 4.76 6.73
CA SER A 46 4.78 3.81 7.54
C SER A 46 3.99 3.31 8.73
N GLU A 47 3.29 4.19 9.45
CA GLU A 47 2.43 3.78 10.58
C GLU A 47 1.25 2.92 10.12
N ILE A 48 0.62 3.26 9.00
CA ILE A 48 -0.45 2.42 8.45
C ILE A 48 0.11 1.04 8.06
N TYR A 49 1.27 0.99 7.41
CA TYR A 49 1.89 -0.29 7.05
C TYR A 49 2.30 -1.11 8.27
N LYS A 50 2.81 -0.50 9.35
CA LYS A 50 3.06 -1.21 10.61
C LYS A 50 1.79 -1.86 11.17
N GLN A 51 0.63 -1.24 10.97
CA GLN A 51 -0.64 -1.78 11.41
C GLN A 51 -1.08 -3.00 10.56
N ILE A 52 -0.88 -2.98 9.25
CA ILE A 52 -1.48 -3.98 8.32
C ILE A 52 -0.49 -4.95 7.66
N GLY A 53 0.82 -4.69 7.75
CA GLY A 53 1.85 -5.45 7.04
C GLY A 53 1.92 -6.90 7.47
N GLY A 54 1.70 -7.18 8.77
CA GLY A 54 1.60 -8.54 9.28
C GLY A 54 0.42 -9.30 8.66
N ASP A 55 -0.76 -8.67 8.63
CA ASP A 55 -1.97 -9.26 8.05
C ASP A 55 -1.84 -9.52 6.55
N LEU A 56 -1.23 -8.59 5.81
CA LEU A 56 -0.92 -8.76 4.38
C LEU A 56 0.00 -9.95 4.13
N ASN A 57 1.07 -10.06 4.90
CA ASN A 57 2.01 -11.17 4.79
C ASN A 57 1.38 -12.51 5.20
N ASP A 58 0.53 -12.51 6.22
CA ASP A 58 -0.23 -13.70 6.63
C ASP A 58 -1.18 -14.18 5.53
N ILE A 59 -1.87 -13.25 4.85
CA ILE A 59 -2.73 -13.57 3.69
C ILE A 59 -1.88 -14.21 2.58
N TYR A 60 -0.77 -13.58 2.19
CA TYR A 60 0.12 -14.10 1.15
C TYR A 60 0.69 -15.47 1.51
N GLY A 61 1.23 -15.60 2.73
CA GLY A 61 1.79 -16.86 3.23
C GLY A 61 0.75 -17.97 3.28
N TYR A 62 -0.49 -17.63 3.63
CA TYR A 62 -1.59 -18.57 3.62
C TYR A 62 -1.90 -19.09 2.21
N LEU A 63 -1.93 -18.22 1.19
CA LEU A 63 -2.18 -18.62 -0.20
C LEU A 63 -1.10 -19.59 -0.71
N GLY A 64 0.17 -19.26 -0.44
CA GLY A 64 1.34 -19.99 -0.94
C GLY A 64 1.78 -21.19 -0.10
N PHE A 65 1.10 -21.52 1.00
CA PHE A 65 1.53 -22.57 1.95
C PHE A 65 2.94 -22.32 2.52
N VAL A 66 3.31 -21.06 2.77
CA VAL A 66 4.61 -20.66 3.32
C VAL A 66 4.48 -19.92 4.65
N GLY A 67 5.57 -19.88 5.42
CA GLY A 67 5.59 -19.23 6.73
C GLY A 67 4.65 -19.90 7.75
N GLY A 68 3.92 -19.08 8.51
CA GLY A 68 3.05 -19.50 9.61
C GLY A 68 1.66 -20.02 9.19
N TRP A 69 1.43 -20.33 7.91
CA TRP A 69 0.09 -20.59 7.36
C TRP A 69 -0.73 -21.65 8.12
N LYS A 70 -0.07 -22.67 8.69
CA LYS A 70 -0.69 -23.77 9.44
C LYS A 70 -1.44 -23.28 10.68
N ASN A 71 -1.07 -22.11 11.20
CA ASN A 71 -1.63 -21.51 12.40
C ASN A 71 -2.89 -20.68 12.13
N LEU A 72 -3.30 -20.54 10.87
CA LEU A 72 -4.44 -19.73 10.46
C LEU A 72 -5.60 -20.61 10.00
N SER A 73 -6.82 -20.24 10.37
CA SER A 73 -8.03 -20.76 9.74
C SER A 73 -8.44 -19.89 8.53
N PRO A 74 -9.24 -20.42 7.60
CA PRO A 74 -9.79 -19.64 6.49
C PRO A 74 -10.60 -18.42 6.95
N THR A 75 -11.32 -18.54 8.06
CA THR A 75 -12.09 -17.43 8.64
C THR A 75 -11.18 -16.30 9.11
N GLU A 76 -10.07 -16.63 9.78
CA GLU A 76 -9.08 -15.65 10.24
C GLU A 76 -8.36 -14.95 9.09
N VAL A 77 -8.18 -15.62 7.95
CA VAL A 77 -7.63 -15.01 6.72
C VAL A 77 -8.61 -14.02 6.12
N ILE A 78 -9.91 -14.34 6.13
CA ILE A 78 -10.96 -13.40 5.70
C ILE A 78 -11.05 -12.21 6.67
N ASP A 79 -10.90 -12.43 7.98
CA ASP A 79 -10.88 -11.33 8.96
C ASP A 79 -9.69 -10.40 8.78
N ARG A 80 -8.50 -10.95 8.50
CA ARG A 80 -7.32 -10.16 8.10
C ARG A 80 -7.59 -9.35 6.86
N LYS A 81 -8.19 -9.95 5.82
CA LYS A 81 -8.59 -9.21 4.61
C LYS A 81 -9.46 -8.01 4.97
N ARG A 82 -10.49 -8.21 5.81
CA ARG A 82 -11.38 -7.12 6.23
C ARG A 82 -10.63 -6.03 7.00
N ALA A 83 -9.69 -6.40 7.87
CA ALA A 83 -8.89 -5.45 8.63
C ALA A 83 -7.99 -4.62 7.70
N VAL A 84 -7.31 -5.27 6.76
CA VAL A 84 -6.49 -4.63 5.73
C VAL A 84 -7.35 -3.72 4.85
N ASP A 85 -8.48 -4.21 4.32
CA ASP A 85 -9.41 -3.43 3.51
C ASP A 85 -9.88 -2.19 4.25
N LYS A 86 -10.30 -2.34 5.51
CA LYS A 86 -10.73 -1.21 6.34
C LYS A 86 -9.65 -0.14 6.42
N ALA A 87 -8.40 -0.52 6.70
CA ALA A 87 -7.30 0.44 6.78
C ALA A 87 -6.98 1.07 5.42
N MET A 88 -6.83 0.26 4.36
CA MET A 88 -6.49 0.72 3.02
C MET A 88 -7.52 1.71 2.49
N TYR A 89 -8.81 1.43 2.63
CA TYR A 89 -9.87 2.32 2.18
C TYR A 89 -10.05 3.55 3.08
N THR A 90 -9.87 3.42 4.41
CA THR A 90 -9.92 4.58 5.34
C THR A 90 -8.83 5.59 5.02
N TYR A 91 -7.62 5.10 4.75
CA TYR A 91 -6.45 5.94 4.51
C TYR A 91 -6.11 6.09 3.03
N LYS A 92 -7.04 5.75 2.11
CA LYS A 92 -6.86 5.87 0.66
C LYS A 92 -6.24 7.20 0.21
N PRO A 93 -6.63 8.38 0.76
CA PRO A 93 -6.04 9.66 0.35
C PRO A 93 -4.53 9.80 0.61
N PHE A 94 -3.95 8.95 1.47
CA PHE A 94 -2.54 8.99 1.82
C PHE A 94 -1.68 8.15 0.88
N PHE A 95 -2.23 7.18 0.15
CA PHE A 95 -1.47 6.33 -0.76
C PHE A 95 -1.36 6.95 -2.15
N SER A 96 -0.27 6.64 -2.86
CA SER A 96 -0.26 6.88 -4.30
C SER A 96 -1.34 6.04 -4.99
N LYS A 97 -1.74 6.48 -6.18
CA LYS A 97 -2.71 5.77 -7.00
C LYS A 97 -2.17 4.38 -7.36
N GLU A 98 -0.90 4.32 -7.72
CA GLU A 98 -0.18 3.13 -8.12
C GLU A 98 -0.09 2.09 -6.99
N LEU A 99 0.21 2.54 -5.76
CA LEU A 99 0.19 1.67 -4.59
C LEU A 99 -1.21 1.10 -4.35
N PHE A 100 -2.23 1.96 -4.38
CA PHE A 100 -3.60 1.50 -4.13
C PHE A 100 -4.09 0.51 -5.19
N GLU A 101 -3.80 0.76 -6.47
CA GLU A 101 -4.14 -0.14 -7.58
C GLU A 101 -3.41 -1.48 -7.47
N SER A 102 -2.13 -1.49 -7.09
CA SER A 102 -1.38 -2.74 -6.88
C SER A 102 -1.94 -3.58 -5.71
N TYR A 103 -2.39 -2.91 -4.65
CA TYR A 103 -3.09 -3.55 -3.53
C TYR A 103 -4.44 -4.15 -3.97
N GLU A 104 -5.26 -3.41 -4.73
CA GLU A 104 -6.54 -3.92 -5.24
C GLU A 104 -6.31 -5.13 -6.15
N ARG A 105 -5.27 -5.09 -6.98
CA ARG A 105 -4.84 -6.22 -7.80
C ARG A 105 -4.51 -7.44 -6.95
N PHE A 106 -3.65 -7.29 -5.93
CA PHE A 106 -3.32 -8.39 -5.02
C PHE A 106 -4.57 -8.95 -4.34
N MET A 107 -5.47 -8.11 -3.83
CA MET A 107 -6.72 -8.57 -3.22
C MET A 107 -7.64 -9.30 -4.19
N SER A 108 -7.68 -8.89 -5.46
CA SER A 108 -8.47 -9.55 -6.50
C SER A 108 -7.92 -10.92 -6.91
N GLU A 109 -6.60 -11.10 -6.83
CA GLU A 109 -5.91 -12.38 -7.09
C GLU A 109 -5.94 -13.29 -5.86
N ALA A 110 -5.99 -12.72 -4.65
CA ALA A 110 -6.10 -13.44 -3.39
C ALA A 110 -7.54 -13.88 -3.10
N PHE A 111 -8.54 -13.09 -3.50
CA PHE A 111 -9.93 -13.31 -3.14
C PHE A 111 -10.89 -13.11 -4.31
N LYS A 112 -11.90 -13.97 -4.38
CA LYS A 112 -13.05 -13.82 -5.27
C LYS A 112 -14.21 -13.21 -4.48
N PRO A 113 -14.78 -12.07 -4.90
CA PRO A 113 -16.01 -11.56 -4.29
C PRO A 113 -17.11 -12.59 -4.53
N TYR A 114 -17.80 -13.00 -3.47
CA TYR A 114 -18.90 -13.94 -3.61
C TYR A 114 -20.20 -13.20 -3.86
N GLY A 115 -20.64 -13.20 -5.14
CA GLY A 115 -22.01 -13.38 -5.62
C GLY A 115 -23.20 -12.52 -5.15
N GLY A 116 -23.13 -11.73 -4.07
CA GLY A 116 -24.29 -11.00 -3.57
C GLY A 116 -24.08 -10.27 -2.23
N ALA A 117 -25.09 -9.51 -1.81
CA ALA A 117 -25.04 -8.74 -0.58
C ALA A 117 -24.99 -9.64 0.67
N GLY A 118 -24.04 -9.37 1.57
CA GLY A 118 -23.94 -10.02 2.89
C GLY A 118 -23.15 -11.34 2.92
N GLN A 119 -22.47 -11.72 1.84
CA GLN A 119 -21.66 -12.94 1.80
C GLN A 119 -20.15 -12.65 1.76
N ASP A 120 -19.39 -13.55 2.37
CA ASP A 120 -17.95 -13.41 2.53
C ASP A 120 -17.20 -13.68 1.23
N ALA A 121 -16.07 -13.00 1.05
CA ALA A 121 -15.16 -13.31 -0.03
C ALA A 121 -14.60 -14.73 0.10
N ARG A 122 -14.38 -15.39 -1.03
CA ARG A 122 -13.74 -16.72 -1.10
C ARG A 122 -12.26 -16.57 -1.39
N ILE A 123 -11.43 -17.36 -0.72
CA ILE A 123 -9.99 -17.44 -0.92
C ILE A 123 -9.71 -18.14 -2.24
N ARG A 124 -8.93 -17.52 -3.11
CA ARG A 124 -8.45 -18.10 -4.37
C ARG A 124 -7.30 -19.08 -4.12
N SER A 125 -7.62 -20.20 -3.50
CA SER A 125 -6.67 -21.29 -3.25
C SER A 125 -7.45 -22.61 -3.19
N ASP A 126 -6.73 -23.71 -3.01
CA ASP A 126 -7.29 -25.06 -2.88
C ASP A 126 -6.88 -25.69 -1.56
N ILE A 127 -7.76 -26.46 -0.92
CA ILE A 127 -7.56 -27.04 0.41
C ILE A 127 -6.34 -27.97 0.46
N SER A 128 -6.10 -28.72 -0.61
CA SER A 128 -5.02 -29.72 -0.68
C SER A 128 -4.27 -29.59 -2.00
N THR A 129 -2.95 -29.42 -1.93
CA THR A 129 -2.05 -29.24 -3.07
C THR A 129 -0.77 -30.06 -2.86
N GLY A 130 0.13 -30.06 -3.85
CA GLY A 130 1.47 -30.63 -3.69
C GLY A 130 2.32 -29.93 -2.61
N ASP A 131 1.98 -28.68 -2.26
CA ASP A 131 2.70 -27.87 -1.29
C ASP A 131 2.18 -28.08 0.15
N GLY A 132 0.96 -28.59 0.30
CA GLY A 132 0.40 -28.93 1.60
C GLY A 132 -1.09 -29.26 1.58
N ASP A 133 -1.57 -29.81 2.70
CA ASP A 133 -2.98 -30.11 2.93
C ASP A 133 -3.47 -29.37 4.18
N ARG A 134 -4.40 -28.44 3.99
CA ARG A 134 -4.92 -27.60 5.07
C ARG A 134 -5.73 -28.38 6.10
N ARG A 135 -6.33 -29.53 5.73
CA ARG A 135 -7.05 -30.40 6.67
C ARG A 135 -6.10 -31.15 7.59
N LYS A 136 -4.92 -31.52 7.07
CA LYS A 136 -3.95 -32.37 7.77
C LYS A 136 -2.89 -31.59 8.53
N HIS A 137 -2.48 -30.45 8.00
CA HIS A 137 -1.33 -29.71 8.53
C HIS A 137 -1.72 -28.51 9.38
N THR A 138 -2.99 -28.11 9.41
CA THR A 138 -3.43 -27.04 10.32
C THR A 138 -3.18 -27.43 11.77
N SER A 139 -2.81 -26.46 12.60
CA SER A 139 -2.72 -26.64 14.06
C SER A 139 -4.09 -26.52 14.75
N LYS A 140 -5.17 -26.28 14.00
CA LYS A 140 -6.53 -26.10 14.51
C LYS A 140 -7.43 -27.29 14.15
N ALA A 141 -8.52 -27.47 14.89
CA ALA A 141 -9.55 -28.43 14.48
C ALA A 141 -10.17 -27.97 13.15
N TRP A 142 -10.11 -28.81 12.12
CA TRP A 142 -10.69 -28.50 10.82
C TRP A 142 -12.22 -28.55 10.89
N ASP A 143 -12.86 -27.44 10.53
CA ASP A 143 -14.31 -27.36 10.36
C ASP A 143 -14.67 -27.57 8.88
N THR A 144 -15.60 -28.48 8.60
CA THR A 144 -16.05 -28.77 7.22
C THR A 144 -16.74 -27.58 6.57
N SER A 145 -17.29 -26.63 7.34
CA SER A 145 -17.83 -25.37 6.81
C SER A 145 -16.77 -24.51 6.13
N TRP A 146 -15.49 -24.73 6.44
CA TRP A 146 -14.38 -23.98 5.85
C TRP A 146 -14.14 -24.32 4.38
N GLU A 147 -14.63 -25.46 3.90
CA GLU A 147 -14.43 -25.87 2.50
C GLU A 147 -15.07 -24.89 1.52
N ASP A 148 -16.20 -24.31 1.89
CA ASP A 148 -16.91 -23.32 1.09
C ASP A 148 -16.17 -21.97 1.02
N ARG A 149 -15.14 -21.76 1.86
CA ARG A 149 -14.31 -20.55 1.82
C ARG A 149 -13.30 -20.54 0.68
N PHE A 150 -13.07 -21.66 0.00
CA PHE A 150 -12.08 -21.77 -1.08
C PHE A 150 -12.73 -21.84 -2.45
N THR A 151 -12.15 -21.19 -3.45
CA THR A 151 -12.64 -21.28 -4.83
C THR A 151 -12.19 -22.57 -5.54
N LYS A 152 -11.17 -23.26 -5.02
CA LYS A 152 -10.48 -24.40 -5.69
C LYS A 152 -9.76 -23.99 -6.99
N GLU A 153 -9.63 -22.69 -7.23
CA GLU A 153 -8.86 -22.11 -8.33
C GLU A 153 -7.50 -21.68 -7.77
N ARG A 154 -6.41 -22.10 -8.40
CA ARG A 154 -5.05 -21.72 -8.02
C ARG A 154 -4.50 -20.68 -8.99
N ASN A 155 -4.17 -19.51 -8.46
CA ASN A 155 -3.54 -18.42 -9.20
C ASN A 155 -2.17 -18.07 -8.61
N ASN A 156 -1.37 -19.07 -8.22
CA ASN A 156 -0.12 -18.85 -7.47
C ASN A 156 0.80 -17.81 -8.12
N ASP A 157 1.09 -17.95 -9.42
CA ASP A 157 2.02 -17.06 -10.11
C ASP A 157 1.48 -15.62 -10.16
N ALA A 158 0.17 -15.46 -10.40
CA ALA A 158 -0.47 -14.15 -10.41
C ALA A 158 -0.53 -13.53 -9.01
N GLN A 159 -0.77 -14.34 -7.98
CA GLN A 159 -0.76 -13.91 -6.57
C GLN A 159 0.62 -13.44 -6.15
N GLN A 160 1.66 -14.18 -6.51
CA GLN A 160 3.05 -13.81 -6.25
C GLN A 160 3.41 -12.51 -6.97
N GLN A 161 3.17 -12.43 -8.28
CA GLN A 161 3.45 -11.22 -9.05
C GLN A 161 2.71 -9.99 -8.51
N ALA A 162 1.44 -10.14 -8.13
CA ALA A 162 0.67 -9.03 -7.58
C ALA A 162 1.17 -8.62 -6.19
N TYR A 163 1.58 -9.57 -5.35
CA TYR A 163 2.16 -9.27 -4.03
C TYR A 163 3.53 -8.59 -4.14
N ASP A 164 4.40 -9.10 -5.01
CA ASP A 164 5.72 -8.50 -5.26
C ASP A 164 5.58 -7.08 -5.82
N GLN A 165 4.66 -6.88 -6.78
CA GLN A 165 4.36 -5.55 -7.32
C GLN A 165 3.84 -4.60 -6.23
N PHE A 166 2.98 -5.08 -5.32
CA PHE A 166 2.52 -4.28 -4.19
C PHE A 166 3.68 -3.87 -3.26
N LEU A 167 4.58 -4.79 -2.93
CA LEU A 167 5.76 -4.49 -2.10
C LEU A 167 6.72 -3.50 -2.77
N GLU A 168 6.91 -3.61 -4.09
CA GLU A 168 7.71 -2.65 -4.85
C GLU A 168 7.09 -1.24 -4.84
N GLN A 169 5.77 -1.13 -5.04
CA GLN A 169 5.10 0.17 -4.97
C GLN A 169 5.11 0.73 -3.55
N LEU A 170 4.97 -0.12 -2.54
CA LEU A 170 5.07 0.28 -1.14
C LEU A 170 6.45 0.84 -0.83
N ALA A 171 7.52 0.16 -1.28
CA ALA A 171 8.89 0.63 -1.10
C ALA A 171 9.09 2.02 -1.73
N ARG A 172 8.55 2.25 -2.94
CA ARG A 172 8.57 3.56 -3.60
C ARG A 172 7.82 4.63 -2.81
N ASP A 173 6.63 4.32 -2.31
CA ASP A 173 5.80 5.24 -1.52
C ASP A 173 6.41 5.60 -0.16
N LEU A 174 7.19 4.67 0.40
CA LEU A 174 7.98 4.83 1.62
C LEU A 174 9.39 5.39 1.38
N LYS A 175 9.80 5.53 0.10
CA LYS A 175 11.14 5.95 -0.33
C LYS A 175 12.28 5.11 0.28
N LEU A 176 12.08 3.79 0.28
CA LEU A 176 13.08 2.79 0.70
C LEU A 176 14.03 2.42 -0.44
#